data_AF-A0AAV5KY01-F1
#
_entry.id   AF-A0AAV5KY01-F1
#
_cell.length_a   1.000
_cell.length_b   1.000
_cell.length_c   1.000
_cell.angle_alpha   90.00
_cell.angle_beta   90.00
_cell.angle_gamma   90.00
#
_symmetry.space_group_name_H-M   'P 1'
#
loop_
_entity.id
_entity.type
_entity.pdbx_description
1 polymer ?
#
loop_
_entity_poly.entity_id
_entity_poly.type
_entity_poly.pdbx_seq_one_letter_code
_entity_poly.pdbx_strand_id
1 'polypeptide(L)'
;MVAFAGRKYAARSLPAFVANSTYTVTSFTLVLEFNRGRLQNLYWKRDGCAKCVGDSTLVCLNNQDCAIKTSNCKNHGGNVDCSLGIQLAFSGTDKHLSVLNSWYEVENLRQYSLYGLYSNLKDSLTSQYSNIF
;
A
#
# COMPACT_ATOMS: atom_id res chain seq x y z
N MET A 1 -1.74 -7.01 22.90
CA MET A 1 -1.05 -8.31 22.77
C MET A 1 -1.78 -9.13 21.72
N VAL A 2 -1.14 -9.49 20.62
CA VAL A 2 -1.73 -10.41 19.63
C VAL A 2 -0.95 -11.71 19.69
N ALA A 3 -1.60 -12.75 20.19
CA ALA A 3 -1.05 -14.10 20.25
C ALA A 3 -1.09 -14.71 18.84
N PHE A 4 0.07 -14.96 18.25
CA PHE A 4 0.19 -15.67 16.98
C PHE A 4 0.45 -17.15 17.29
N ALA A 5 -0.55 -18.01 17.09
CA ALA A 5 -0.46 -19.45 17.24
C ALA A 5 -0.18 -20.10 15.87
N GLY A 6 1.09 -20.15 15.47
CA GLY A 6 1.50 -20.89 14.26
C GLY A 6 2.97 -20.68 13.89
N ARG A 7 3.72 -21.81 13.79
CA ARG A 7 5.17 -22.01 13.52
C ARG A 7 6.14 -21.05 14.26
N LYS A 8 7.28 -21.57 14.74
CA LYS A 8 8.29 -20.77 15.48
C LYS A 8 8.75 -19.50 14.73
N TYR A 9 8.60 -19.47 13.40
CA TYR A 9 8.84 -18.29 12.57
C TYR A 9 7.64 -18.05 11.65
N ALA A 10 7.01 -16.88 11.79
CA ALA A 10 6.10 -16.34 10.78
C ALA A 10 6.92 -15.87 9.56
N ALA A 11 6.34 -15.96 8.36
CA ALA A 11 6.93 -15.32 7.19
C ALA A 11 7.02 -13.80 7.42
N ARG A 12 8.16 -13.19 7.08
CA ARG A 12 8.43 -11.77 7.30
C ARG A 12 8.83 -11.11 5.99
N SER A 13 8.35 -9.90 5.75
CA SER A 13 8.83 -9.09 4.64
C SER A 13 10.18 -8.45 4.96
N LEU A 14 10.90 -8.08 3.92
CA LEU A 14 12.01 -7.14 4.04
C LEU A 14 11.48 -5.76 4.46
N PRO A 15 12.25 -4.96 5.20
CA PRO A 15 11.88 -3.57 5.48
C PRO A 15 11.65 -2.78 4.20
N ALA A 16 10.61 -1.95 4.19
CA ALA A 16 10.35 -0.96 3.15
C ALA A 16 10.58 0.44 3.72
N PHE A 17 11.08 1.36 2.89
CA PHE A 17 11.16 2.76 3.26
C PHE A 17 9.74 3.35 3.31
N VAL A 18 9.37 3.95 4.43
CA VAL A 18 8.05 4.55 4.62
C VAL A 18 8.13 6.08 4.58
N ALA A 19 8.94 6.67 5.45
CA ALA A 19 9.09 8.12 5.51
C ALA A 19 10.41 8.53 6.18
N ASN A 20 10.82 9.77 5.91
CA ASN A 20 11.81 10.53 6.67
C ASN A 20 11.35 12.00 6.81
N SER A 21 12.22 12.87 7.30
CA SER A 21 11.93 14.30 7.47
C SER A 21 11.54 15.04 6.18
N THR A 22 11.88 14.49 5.01
CA THR A 22 11.80 15.17 3.72
C THR A 22 10.83 14.49 2.75
N TYR A 23 10.67 13.18 2.83
CA TYR A 23 9.87 12.38 1.91
C TYR A 23 9.03 11.34 2.65
N THR A 24 7.82 11.11 2.14
CA THR A 24 6.87 10.10 2.61
C THR A 24 6.33 9.31 1.43
N VAL A 25 6.47 7.98 1.46
CA VAL A 25 5.83 7.06 0.52
C VAL A 25 4.48 6.66 1.11
N THR A 26 3.41 6.82 0.33
CA THR A 26 2.04 6.64 0.82
C THR A 26 1.36 5.41 0.25
N SER A 27 1.81 4.88 -0.88
CA SER A 27 1.20 3.72 -1.54
C SER A 27 2.15 2.55 -1.56
N PHE A 28 1.75 1.45 -0.92
CA PHE A 28 2.48 0.19 -0.92
C PHE A 28 1.64 -0.92 -1.51
N THR A 29 2.30 -1.86 -2.16
CA THR A 29 1.69 -3.14 -2.53
C THR A 29 2.49 -4.26 -1.91
N LEU A 30 1.82 -5.08 -1.10
CA LEU A 30 2.39 -6.27 -0.46
C LEU A 30 1.91 -7.52 -1.19
N VAL A 31 2.84 -8.26 -1.75
CA VAL A 31 2.61 -9.54 -2.43
C VAL A 31 2.84 -10.66 -1.43
N LEU A 32 1.78 -11.43 -1.17
CA LEU A 32 1.79 -12.62 -0.34
C LEU A 32 2.04 -13.83 -1.24
N GLU A 33 3.18 -14.51 -1.03
CA GLU A 33 3.55 -15.69 -1.81
C GLU A 33 3.12 -16.96 -1.09
N PHE A 34 2.25 -17.75 -1.73
CA PHE A 34 1.75 -19.00 -1.21
C PHE A 34 2.31 -20.20 -1.97
N ASN A 35 2.68 -21.24 -1.24
CA ASN A 35 3.00 -22.54 -1.81
C ASN A 35 2.07 -23.59 -1.19
N ARG A 36 1.19 -24.19 -2.01
CA ARG A 36 0.18 -25.16 -1.57
C ARG A 36 -0.65 -24.65 -0.38
N GLY A 37 -1.06 -23.37 -0.45
CA GLY A 37 -1.86 -22.71 0.59
C GLY A 37 -1.09 -22.31 1.84
N ARG A 38 0.25 -22.42 1.86
CA ARG A 38 1.09 -21.95 2.96
C ARG A 38 1.86 -20.71 2.54
N LEU A 39 1.67 -19.61 3.28
CA LEU A 39 2.44 -18.38 3.11
C LEU A 39 3.94 -18.66 3.31
N GLN A 40 4.73 -18.41 2.28
CA GLN A 40 6.18 -18.56 2.28
C GLN A 40 6.87 -17.21 2.53
N ASN A 41 6.49 -16.20 1.76
CA ASN A 41 7.16 -14.90 1.75
C ASN A 41 6.16 -13.75 1.63
N LEU A 42 6.64 -12.55 1.98
CA LEU A 42 5.94 -11.30 1.81
C LEU A 42 6.89 -10.32 1.10
N TYR A 43 6.51 -9.86 -0.10
CA TYR A 43 7.33 -8.95 -0.89
C TYR A 43 6.65 -7.61 -1.07
N TRP A 44 7.40 -6.53 -0.94
CA TRP A 44 6.92 -5.20 -1.31
C TRP A 44 7.17 -4.98 -2.80
N LYS A 45 6.10 -4.82 -3.58
CA LYS A 45 6.21 -4.45 -4.99
C LYS A 45 6.64 -2.98 -5.05
N ARG A 46 7.75 -2.75 -5.74
CA ARG A 46 8.25 -1.42 -6.08
C ARG A 46 7.72 -1.09 -7.47
N ASP A 47 6.80 -0.14 -7.53
CA ASP A 47 6.17 0.25 -8.79
C ASP A 47 7.07 1.15 -9.66
N GLY A 48 8.26 1.51 -9.16
CA GLY A 48 9.17 2.41 -9.86
C GLY A 48 8.65 3.84 -9.91
N CYS A 49 9.33 4.66 -10.69
CA CYS A 49 9.05 6.09 -10.77
C CYS A 49 8.06 6.49 -11.87
N ALA A 50 7.53 5.52 -12.64
CA ALA A 50 6.50 5.78 -13.64
C ALA A 50 5.26 6.47 -13.03
N LYS A 51 5.00 6.24 -11.74
CA LYS A 51 3.89 6.85 -10.99
C LYS A 51 4.13 8.28 -10.53
N CYS A 52 5.37 8.75 -10.55
CA CYS A 52 5.69 10.13 -10.16
C CYS A 52 5.52 11.11 -11.32
N VAL A 53 5.19 10.62 -12.52
CA VAL A 53 5.09 11.45 -13.72
C VAL A 53 3.75 12.18 -13.72
N GLY A 54 3.79 13.52 -13.81
CA GLY A 54 2.59 14.36 -13.98
C GLY A 54 2.21 15.20 -12.77
N ASP A 55 2.85 15.03 -11.61
CA ASP A 55 2.61 15.85 -10.42
C ASP A 55 3.93 16.39 -9.85
N SER A 56 4.01 17.73 -9.74
CA SER A 56 5.19 18.44 -9.20
C SER A 56 5.47 18.17 -7.71
N THR A 57 4.52 17.60 -6.99
CA THR A 57 4.64 17.26 -5.57
C THR A 57 5.28 15.88 -5.32
N LEU A 58 5.35 15.05 -6.36
CA LEU A 58 5.92 13.71 -6.34
C LEU A 58 7.39 13.71 -6.72
N VAL A 59 8.16 12.86 -6.05
CA VAL A 59 9.60 12.70 -6.23
C VAL A 59 9.93 11.21 -6.32
N CYS A 60 10.70 10.88 -7.35
CA CYS A 60 11.27 9.57 -7.56
C CYS A 60 12.46 9.35 -6.61
N LEU A 61 12.34 8.42 -5.66
CA LEU A 61 13.42 8.04 -4.75
C LEU A 61 14.15 6.82 -5.28
N ASN A 62 15.48 6.92 -5.41
CA ASN A 62 16.38 5.82 -5.80
C ASN A 62 15.96 5.04 -7.05
N ASN A 63 15.21 5.67 -7.96
CA ASN A 63 14.64 5.03 -9.15
C ASN A 63 13.71 3.84 -8.84
N GLN A 64 13.20 3.74 -7.61
CA GLN A 64 12.49 2.57 -7.09
C GLN A 64 11.10 2.91 -6.55
N ASP A 65 11.00 4.00 -5.78
CA ASP A 65 9.78 4.34 -5.07
C ASP A 65 9.31 5.75 -5.41
N CYS A 66 7.99 5.93 -5.46
CA CYS A 66 7.39 7.24 -5.63
C CYS A 66 6.99 7.82 -4.29
N ALA A 67 7.56 8.97 -3.93
CA ALA A 67 7.34 9.62 -2.65
C ALA A 67 6.78 11.04 -2.81
N ILE A 68 6.07 11.50 -1.81
CA ILE A 68 5.60 12.89 -1.68
C ILE A 68 6.59 13.61 -0.76
N LYS A 69 6.90 14.88 -1.05
CA LYS A 69 7.65 15.71 -0.09
C LYS A 69 6.84 15.85 1.20
N THR A 70 7.45 15.56 2.35
CA THR A 70 6.77 15.58 3.66
C THR A 70 6.14 16.94 3.96
N SER A 71 6.73 18.04 3.49
CA SER A 71 6.16 19.40 3.60
C SER A 71 4.82 19.59 2.92
N ASN A 72 4.49 18.77 1.92
CA ASN A 72 3.22 18.85 1.19
C ASN A 72 2.10 18.08 1.89
N CYS A 73 2.43 17.26 2.88
CA CYS A 73 1.47 16.47 3.64
C CYS A 73 0.68 17.33 4.64
N LYS A 74 -0.64 17.09 4.77
CA LYS A 74 -1.53 17.79 5.72
C LYS A 74 -1.01 17.81 7.16
N ASN A 75 -0.44 16.70 7.62
CA ASN A 75 0.13 16.59 8.97
C ASN A 75 1.37 17.48 9.20
N HIS A 76 1.92 18.06 8.15
CA HIS A 76 3.09 18.93 8.17
C HIS A 76 2.79 20.33 7.58
N GLY A 77 1.52 20.72 7.50
CA GLY A 77 1.09 22.04 7.04
C GLY A 77 0.87 22.18 5.52
N GLY A 78 0.97 21.08 4.76
CA GLY A 78 0.62 21.06 3.34
C GLY A 78 -0.86 20.75 3.07
N ASN A 79 -1.21 20.58 1.79
CA ASN A 79 -2.61 20.35 1.37
C ASN A 79 -2.91 18.90 0.93
N VAL A 80 -1.88 18.04 0.82
CA VAL A 80 -2.00 16.68 0.30
C VAL A 80 -2.25 15.68 1.43
N ASP A 81 -3.21 14.78 1.27
CA ASP A 81 -3.41 13.67 2.21
C ASP A 81 -2.29 12.62 2.00
N CYS A 82 -1.42 12.48 3.00
CA CYS A 82 -0.33 11.51 2.99
C CYS A 82 -0.62 10.25 3.83
N SER A 83 -1.90 9.87 3.95
CA SER A 83 -2.29 8.64 4.62
C SER A 83 -1.67 7.41 3.95
N LEU A 84 -1.23 6.44 4.76
CA LEU A 84 -0.64 5.19 4.28
C LEU A 84 -1.74 4.27 3.73
N GLY A 85 -1.60 3.88 2.46
CA GLY A 85 -2.42 2.88 1.80
C GLY A 85 -1.60 1.64 1.48
N ILE A 86 -2.05 0.48 1.95
CA ILE A 86 -1.44 -0.83 1.65
C ILE A 86 -2.42 -1.65 0.83
N GLN A 87 -2.00 -2.05 -0.35
CA GLN A 87 -2.73 -2.99 -1.20
C GLN A 87 -2.13 -4.38 -1.06
N LEU A 88 -2.99 -5.40 -1.05
CA LEU A 88 -2.56 -6.79 -0.98
C LEU A 88 -2.70 -7.46 -2.34
N ALA A 89 -1.72 -8.27 -2.70
CA ALA A 89 -1.76 -9.11 -3.87
C ALA A 89 -1.28 -10.52 -3.51
N PHE A 90 -1.66 -11.49 -4.32
CA PHE A 90 -1.43 -12.91 -4.08
C PHE A 90 -0.62 -13.49 -5.23
N SER A 91 0.34 -14.35 -4.89
CA SER A 91 1.16 -15.09 -5.83
C SER A 91 1.26 -16.55 -5.39
N GLY A 92 1.41 -17.47 -6.35
CA GLY A 92 1.69 -18.87 -6.11
C GLY A 92 0.44 -19.77 -6.18
N THR A 93 0.25 -20.65 -5.20
CA THR A 93 -0.84 -21.64 -5.23
C THR A 93 -1.57 -21.80 -3.89
N ASP A 94 -2.88 -22.05 -3.96
CA ASP A 94 -3.69 -22.43 -2.80
C ASP A 94 -3.47 -23.91 -2.40
N LYS A 95 -4.21 -24.38 -1.38
CA LYS A 95 -4.11 -25.77 -0.89
C LYS A 95 -4.49 -26.81 -1.95
N HIS A 96 -5.36 -26.44 -2.89
CA HIS A 96 -5.88 -27.28 -3.97
C HIS A 96 -5.08 -27.14 -5.28
N LEU A 97 -3.91 -26.47 -5.23
CA LEU A 97 -3.04 -26.18 -6.37
C LEU A 97 -3.65 -25.21 -7.39
N SER A 98 -4.72 -24.49 -7.03
CA SER A 98 -5.26 -23.40 -7.83
C SER A 98 -4.27 -22.23 -7.81
N VAL A 99 -4.03 -21.65 -8.97
CA VAL A 99 -3.08 -20.55 -9.13
C VAL A 99 -3.64 -19.27 -8.52
N LEU A 100 -2.82 -18.59 -7.73
CA LEU A 100 -3.02 -17.22 -7.25
C LEU A 100 -2.08 -16.32 -8.04
N ASN A 101 -2.60 -15.47 -8.92
CA ASN A 101 -1.82 -14.65 -9.84
C ASN A 101 -2.16 -13.15 -9.79
N SER A 102 -2.90 -12.70 -8.77
CA SER A 102 -3.31 -11.30 -8.69
C SER A 102 -2.14 -10.33 -8.59
N TRP A 103 -0.93 -10.80 -8.27
CA TRP A 103 0.31 -10.01 -8.32
C TRP A 103 0.58 -9.35 -9.68
N TYR A 104 0.29 -10.05 -10.79
CA TYR A 104 0.49 -9.52 -12.15
C TYR A 104 -0.62 -8.52 -12.51
N GLU A 105 -1.83 -8.79 -12.03
CA GLU A 105 -3.01 -7.95 -12.28
C GLU A 105 -3.10 -6.74 -11.36
N VAL A 106 -2.17 -6.53 -10.41
CA VAL A 106 -2.18 -5.38 -9.50
C VAL A 106 -2.35 -4.05 -10.22
N GLU A 107 -1.75 -3.90 -11.41
CA GLU A 107 -1.89 -2.67 -12.20
C GLU A 107 -3.33 -2.43 -12.67
N ASN A 108 -4.03 -3.49 -13.06
CA ASN A 108 -5.42 -3.46 -13.49
C ASN A 108 -6.40 -3.40 -12.28
N LEU A 109 -6.12 -4.15 -11.22
CA LEU A 109 -6.89 -4.16 -9.98
C LEU A 109 -6.80 -2.83 -9.21
N ARG A 110 -5.75 -2.03 -9.46
CA ARG A 110 -5.60 -0.69 -8.90
C ARG A 110 -6.65 0.30 -9.39
N GLN A 111 -7.17 0.13 -10.61
CA GLN A 111 -8.29 0.95 -11.10
C GLN A 111 -9.58 0.68 -10.30
N TYR A 112 -9.70 -0.53 -9.74
CA TYR A 112 -10.78 -0.95 -8.85
C TYR A 112 -10.40 -0.83 -7.37
N SER A 113 -9.19 -0.36 -7.05
CA SER A 113 -8.79 -0.07 -5.69
C SER A 113 -9.80 0.95 -5.17
N LEU A 114 -10.51 0.55 -4.13
CA LEU A 114 -11.55 1.31 -3.46
C LEU A 114 -11.08 2.68 -2.96
N TYR A 115 -9.88 3.15 -3.26
CA TYR A 115 -9.45 4.53 -3.03
C TYR A 115 -10.50 5.53 -3.52
N GLY A 116 -10.98 5.44 -4.77
CA GLY A 116 -12.02 6.35 -5.28
C GLY A 116 -13.39 6.19 -4.61
N LEU A 117 -13.71 4.99 -4.10
CA LEU A 117 -14.95 4.72 -3.35
C LEU A 117 -14.84 5.19 -1.89
N TYR A 118 -13.67 5.01 -1.27
CA TYR A 118 -13.41 5.25 0.14
C TYR A 118 -12.96 6.69 0.42
N SER A 119 -12.29 7.36 -0.52
CA SER A 119 -11.95 8.78 -0.41
C SER A 119 -13.21 9.63 -0.39
N ASN A 120 -14.17 9.33 -1.26
CA ASN A 120 -15.49 9.99 -1.29
C ASN A 120 -16.31 9.67 -0.04
N LEU A 121 -16.26 8.43 0.46
CA LEU A 121 -16.94 8.04 1.69
C LEU A 121 -16.32 8.68 2.95
N LYS A 122 -15.00 8.86 3.01
CA LYS A 122 -14.32 9.51 4.13
C LYS A 122 -14.82 10.94 4.29
N ASP A 123 -14.85 11.73 3.23
CA ASP A 123 -15.34 13.12 3.31
C ASP A 123 -16.85 13.17 3.62
N SER A 124 -17.64 12.25 3.06
CA SER A 124 -19.09 12.17 3.33
C SER A 124 -19.41 11.76 4.77
N LEU A 125 -18.69 10.80 5.35
CA LEU A 125 -18.89 10.37 6.73
C LEU A 125 -18.37 11.41 7.74
N THR A 126 -17.23 12.04 7.45
CA THR A 126 -16.63 13.04 8.35
C THR A 126 -17.46 14.32 8.39
N SER A 127 -17.99 14.78 7.25
CA SER A 127 -18.88 15.95 7.17
C SER A 127 -20.24 15.72 7.83
N GLN A 128 -20.77 14.50 7.77
CA GLN A 128 -22.00 14.18 8.53
C GLN A 128 -21.74 14.14 10.03
N TYR A 129 -20.60 13.60 10.48
CA TYR A 129 -20.26 13.55 11.90
C TYR A 129 -20.05 14.94 12.52
N SER A 130 -19.43 15.88 11.78
CA SER A 130 -19.24 17.27 12.21
C SER A 130 -20.52 18.13 12.20
N ASN A 131 -21.62 17.61 11.64
CA ASN A 131 -22.93 18.28 11.69
C ASN A 131 -23.82 17.72 12.80
N ILE A 132 -23.43 16.61 13.44
CA ILE A 132 -24.19 15.93 14.50
C ILE A 132 -23.63 16.28 15.90
N PHE A 133 -22.36 16.69 15.98
CA PHE A 133 -21.67 17.16 17.19
C PHE A 133 -21.08 18.55 16.96
#